data_AF-A0A840E896-F1
#
_entry.id   AF-A0A840E896-F1
#
_cell.length_a   1.000
_cell.length_b   1.000
_cell.length_c   1.000
_cell.angle_alpha   90.00
_cell.angle_beta   90.00
_cell.angle_gamma   90.00
#
_symmetry.space_group_name_H-M   'P 1'
#
loop_
_entity.id
_entity.type
_entity.pdbx_description
1 polymer ?
#
loop_
_entity_poly.entity_id
_entity_poly.type
_entity_poly.pdbx_seq_one_letter_code
_entity_poly.pdbx_strand_id
1 'polypeptide(L)'
;MLPLSNDLVFFDLEATGLNLTRDRIVQIAMIKLFADGSPSEELEMKINPTVPVSAEAEAIHGLSNADLEDKPTFTQVAHELHTFIGNADLAGYNSNRYDVPLLQEEFYRVGIFFDTTNRRLIDAQHIFYQMEPRTLSAALKFYAGKEMTDAHDALADVRATVDVFKGQLKHYAGATFEKDNGTIVSPFESMDAVADFCKDDRFLDATRRLKRGPDGTPLFNFGKHAGKPVAEVFAKEPSYLKWILDKDFTTEVKALVQAIDEERRGR
;
A
#
# COMPACT_ATOMS: atom_id res chain seq x y z
N MET A 1 13.26 10.75 -23.48
CA MET A 1 12.20 11.36 -22.66
C MET A 1 11.28 12.15 -23.58
N LEU A 2 9.99 12.30 -23.25
CA LEU A 2 9.14 13.26 -23.96
C LEU A 2 9.71 14.68 -23.75
N PRO A 3 9.62 15.60 -24.73
CA PRO A 3 10.05 16.97 -24.52
C PRO A 3 9.32 17.62 -23.34
N LEU A 4 10.07 18.23 -22.43
CA LEU A 4 9.52 18.91 -21.27
C LEU A 4 9.21 20.37 -21.63
N SER A 5 8.03 20.87 -21.25
CA SER A 5 7.68 22.29 -21.41
C SER A 5 8.08 23.16 -20.21
N ASN A 6 8.15 22.52 -19.03
CA ASN A 6 8.66 23.07 -17.77
C ASN A 6 9.72 22.09 -17.25
N ASP A 7 10.64 22.54 -16.41
CA ASP A 7 11.49 21.62 -15.66
C ASP A 7 10.63 20.61 -14.88
N LEU A 8 11.19 19.44 -14.59
CA LEU A 8 10.50 18.37 -13.88
C LEU A 8 11.34 17.90 -12.70
N VAL A 9 10.78 18.01 -11.50
CA VAL A 9 11.43 17.53 -10.28
C VAL A 9 10.81 16.23 -9.84
N PHE A 10 11.59 15.15 -9.91
CA PHE A 10 11.28 13.90 -9.23
C PHE A 10 11.69 14.02 -7.77
N PHE A 11 10.84 13.60 -6.85
CA PHE A 11 11.17 13.63 -5.43
C PHE A 11 10.48 12.52 -4.62
N ASP A 12 11.06 12.25 -3.46
CA ASP A 12 10.59 11.28 -2.47
C ASP A 12 10.90 11.82 -1.06
N LEU A 13 10.02 11.52 -0.09
CA LEU A 13 10.11 11.99 1.28
C LEU A 13 10.10 10.84 2.28
N GLU A 14 10.99 10.92 3.27
CA GLU A 14 10.82 10.20 4.52
C GLU A 14 10.24 11.13 5.58
N ALA A 15 9.36 10.62 6.44
CA ALA A 15 8.64 11.42 7.41
C ALA A 15 8.46 10.72 8.76
N THR A 16 8.11 11.49 9.79
CA THR A 16 7.86 10.97 11.15
C THR A 16 6.65 10.03 11.26
N GLY A 17 5.79 9.98 10.24
CA GLY A 17 4.55 9.20 10.18
C GLY A 17 3.71 9.58 8.94
N LEU A 18 2.46 9.07 8.84
CA LEU A 18 1.61 9.22 7.66
C LEU A 18 0.55 10.34 7.75
N ASN A 19 0.50 11.10 8.84
CA ASN A 19 -0.47 12.16 9.05
C ASN A 19 0.03 13.51 8.50
N LEU A 20 -0.52 13.91 7.35
CA LEU A 20 -0.18 15.16 6.65
C LEU A 20 -0.17 16.42 7.55
N THR A 21 -1.07 16.48 8.54
CA THR A 21 -1.21 17.68 9.40
C THR A 21 -0.29 17.68 10.62
N ARG A 22 0.25 16.53 11.01
CA ARG A 22 1.00 16.37 12.28
C ARG A 22 2.43 15.94 12.08
N ASP A 23 2.68 15.10 11.09
CA ASP A 23 4.00 14.55 10.81
C ASP A 23 4.89 15.55 10.06
N ARG A 24 6.19 15.27 10.07
CA ARG A 24 7.24 16.15 9.53
C ARG A 24 8.18 15.39 8.62
N ILE A 25 8.77 16.08 7.65
CA ILE A 25 9.79 15.53 6.77
C ILE A 25 11.09 15.34 7.56
N VAL A 26 11.69 14.16 7.43
CA VAL A 26 13.01 13.82 8.02
C VAL A 26 14.09 13.64 6.97
N GLN A 27 13.73 13.37 5.72
CA GLN A 27 14.64 13.34 4.58
C GLN A 27 13.88 13.72 3.31
N ILE A 28 14.56 14.43 2.41
CA ILE A 28 14.07 14.73 1.07
C ILE A 28 15.18 14.46 0.06
N ALA A 29 14.84 13.75 -1.01
CA ALA A 29 15.70 13.55 -2.17
C ALA A 29 14.97 14.06 -3.42
N MET A 30 15.70 14.77 -4.29
CA MET A 30 15.16 15.38 -5.49
C MET A 30 16.11 15.23 -6.67
N ILE A 31 15.55 14.97 -7.85
CA ILE A 31 16.26 15.03 -9.13
C ILE A 31 15.50 15.97 -10.05
N LYS A 32 16.16 17.03 -10.50
CA LYS A 32 15.62 18.02 -11.42
C LYS A 32 16.08 17.73 -12.84
N LEU A 33 15.12 17.61 -13.74
CA LEU A 33 15.33 17.51 -15.18
C LEU A 33 14.97 18.85 -15.81
N PHE A 34 15.90 19.41 -16.58
CA PHE A 34 15.69 20.72 -17.20
C PHE A 34 15.00 20.61 -18.56
N ALA A 35 14.09 21.53 -18.84
CA ALA A 35 13.36 21.57 -20.10
C ALA A 35 14.24 21.87 -21.32
N ASP A 36 15.36 22.56 -21.11
CA ASP A 36 16.33 22.88 -22.14
C ASP A 36 17.28 21.71 -22.49
N GLY A 37 17.17 20.58 -21.78
CA GLY A 37 18.01 19.40 -21.95
C GLY A 37 19.37 19.49 -21.26
N SER A 38 19.59 20.47 -20.38
CA SER A 38 20.76 20.53 -19.50
C SER A 38 20.87 19.27 -18.63
N PRO A 39 22.09 18.88 -18.19
CA PRO A 39 22.27 17.77 -17.27
C PRO A 39 21.40 17.91 -16.02
N SER A 40 20.91 16.80 -15.50
CA SER A 40 20.09 16.80 -14.29
C SER A 40 20.88 17.27 -13.07
N GLU A 41 20.19 17.90 -12.14
CA GLU A 41 20.72 18.26 -10.83
C GLU A 41 20.06 17.40 -9.75
N GLU A 42 20.84 17.05 -8.73
CA GLU A 42 20.38 16.23 -7.60
C GLU A 42 20.54 17.03 -6.31
N LEU A 43 19.58 16.89 -5.40
CA LEU A 43 19.65 17.44 -4.05
C LEU A 43 19.12 16.40 -3.06
N GLU A 44 19.90 16.14 -2.02
CA GLU A 44 19.50 15.26 -0.93
C GLU A 44 19.86 15.91 0.40
N MET A 45 18.93 15.86 1.36
CA MET A 45 19.20 16.31 2.72
C MET A 45 18.36 15.57 3.76
N LYS A 46 18.96 15.38 4.93
CA LYS A 46 18.25 15.00 6.17
C LYS A 46 17.85 16.27 6.91
N ILE A 47 16.68 16.24 7.54
CA ILE A 47 16.05 17.39 8.17
C ILE A 47 15.71 17.04 9.62
N ASN A 48 16.02 17.93 10.55
CA ASN A 48 15.54 17.81 11.93
C ASN A 48 14.04 18.16 11.97
N PRO A 49 13.16 17.19 12.27
CA PRO A 49 11.71 17.41 12.25
C PRO A 49 11.20 18.25 13.43
N THR A 50 12.04 18.49 14.44
CA THR A 50 11.69 19.17 15.72
C THR A 50 10.58 18.49 16.53
N VAL A 51 10.16 17.30 16.11
CA VAL A 51 9.16 16.44 16.76
C VAL A 51 9.66 14.99 16.75
N PRO A 52 9.18 14.13 17.66
CA PRO A 52 9.61 12.74 17.69
C PRO A 52 9.25 11.97 16.42
N VAL A 53 10.19 11.18 15.90
CA VAL A 53 9.95 10.14 14.88
C VAL A 53 9.18 8.98 15.52
N SER A 54 8.12 8.48 14.87
CA SER A 54 7.40 7.29 15.36
C SER A 54 8.24 6.02 15.20
N ALA A 55 8.04 5.04 16.09
CA ALA A 55 8.77 3.77 16.03
C ALA A 55 8.48 3.01 14.73
N GLU A 56 7.24 3.11 14.22
CA GLU A 56 6.84 2.52 12.94
C GLU A 56 7.58 3.16 11.76
N ALA A 57 7.71 4.50 11.74
CA ALA A 57 8.45 5.18 10.68
C ALA A 57 9.95 4.88 10.77
N GLU A 58 10.54 4.93 11.96
CA GLU A 58 11.94 4.57 12.20
C GLU A 58 12.25 3.14 11.76
N ALA A 59 11.35 2.19 12.00
CA ALA A 59 11.51 0.81 11.55
C ALA A 59 11.47 0.65 10.01
N ILE A 60 10.85 1.59 9.30
CA ILE A 60 10.75 1.58 7.83
C ILE A 60 11.99 2.21 7.20
N HIS A 61 12.30 3.46 7.55
CA HIS A 61 13.35 4.24 6.88
C HIS A 61 14.69 4.26 7.64
N GLY A 62 14.72 3.76 8.89
CA GLY A 62 15.95 3.61 9.67
C GLY A 62 16.58 4.92 10.16
N LEU A 63 15.82 6.01 10.29
CA LEU A 63 16.32 7.30 10.79
C LEU A 63 15.79 7.53 12.20
N SER A 64 16.67 7.42 13.18
CA SER A 64 16.32 7.66 14.58
C SER A 64 16.27 9.16 14.88
N ASN A 65 15.66 9.51 16.01
CA ASN A 65 15.69 10.88 16.53
C ASN A 65 17.14 11.40 16.73
N ALA A 66 18.07 10.52 17.12
CA ALA A 66 19.48 10.87 17.32
C ALA A 66 20.20 11.17 15.99
N ASP A 67 19.85 10.47 14.90
CA ASP A 67 20.45 10.71 13.57
C ASP A 67 20.10 12.09 13.01
N LEU A 68 18.99 12.66 13.48
CA LEU A 68 18.38 13.89 12.97
C LEU A 68 18.63 15.12 13.87
N GLU A 69 19.13 14.94 15.09
CA GLU A 69 19.27 16.02 16.09
C GLU A 69 20.13 17.19 15.58
N ASP A 70 21.28 16.89 14.97
CA ASP A 70 22.22 17.89 14.45
C ASP A 70 21.93 18.32 13.00
N LYS A 71 20.81 17.89 12.40
CA LYS A 71 20.44 18.26 11.03
C LYS A 71 19.73 19.62 10.99
N PRO A 72 19.77 20.34 9.85
CA PRO A 72 19.03 21.59 9.74
C PRO A 72 17.52 21.32 9.83
N THR A 73 16.79 22.22 10.46
CA THR A 73 15.33 22.20 10.50
C THR A 73 14.73 22.57 9.14
N PHE A 74 13.47 22.22 8.89
CA PHE A 74 12.79 22.57 7.63
C PHE A 74 12.86 24.09 7.36
N THR A 75 12.67 24.93 8.38
CA THR A 75 12.80 26.40 8.28
C THR A 75 14.13 26.86 7.71
N GLN A 76 15.23 26.17 8.05
CA GLN A 76 16.57 26.53 7.58
C GLN A 76 16.81 26.15 6.11
N VAL A 77 16.18 25.07 5.63
CA VAL A 77 16.38 24.56 4.26
C VAL A 77 15.25 24.96 3.29
N ALA A 78 14.13 25.48 3.79
CA ALA A 78 12.94 25.71 2.98
C ALA A 78 13.21 26.63 1.78
N HIS A 79 14.00 27.68 1.94
CA HIS A 79 14.31 28.57 0.82
C HIS A 79 15.14 27.86 -0.26
N GLU A 80 16.10 27.01 0.12
CA GLU A 80 16.91 26.22 -0.81
C GLU A 80 16.04 25.22 -1.57
N LEU A 81 15.21 24.45 -0.86
CA LEU A 81 14.26 23.49 -1.45
C LEU A 81 13.30 24.18 -2.43
N HIS A 82 12.70 25.30 -2.01
CA HIS A 82 11.78 26.07 -2.85
C HIS A 82 12.48 26.61 -4.10
N THR A 83 13.74 27.06 -3.98
CA THR A 83 14.53 27.56 -5.11
C THR A 83 14.91 26.45 -6.07
N PHE A 84 15.33 25.29 -5.55
CA PHE A 84 15.64 24.11 -6.35
C PHE A 84 14.43 23.70 -7.20
N ILE A 85 13.26 23.59 -6.57
CA ILE A 85 12.01 23.27 -7.25
C ILE A 85 11.62 24.36 -8.27
N GLY A 86 11.71 25.63 -7.89
CA GLY A 86 11.35 26.76 -8.76
C GLY A 86 9.94 26.61 -9.32
N ASN A 87 9.78 26.75 -10.64
CA ASN A 87 8.50 26.57 -11.36
C ASN A 87 8.33 25.17 -11.98
N ALA A 88 9.15 24.20 -11.58
CA ALA A 88 9.10 22.86 -12.13
C ALA A 88 7.73 22.19 -11.89
N ASP A 89 7.34 21.33 -12.82
CA ASP A 89 6.35 20.30 -12.57
C ASP A 89 6.92 19.29 -11.55
N LEU A 90 6.04 18.56 -10.87
CA LEU A 90 6.43 17.62 -9.81
C LEU A 90 6.15 16.18 -10.23
N ALA A 91 7.08 15.28 -9.91
CA ALA A 91 6.94 13.86 -10.14
C ALA A 91 7.41 13.01 -8.95
N GLY A 92 6.90 11.78 -8.87
CA GLY A 92 7.33 10.80 -7.89
C GLY A 92 6.58 9.48 -8.04
N TYR A 93 6.63 8.63 -7.02
CA TYR A 93 5.93 7.34 -7.01
C TYR A 93 4.95 7.31 -5.84
N ASN A 94 3.64 7.34 -6.10
CA ASN A 94 2.60 7.60 -5.10
C ASN A 94 2.61 9.03 -4.50
N SER A 95 3.34 9.94 -5.13
CA SER A 95 3.64 11.28 -4.60
C SER A 95 2.43 12.19 -4.52
N ASN A 96 1.46 12.03 -5.43
CA ASN A 96 0.33 12.95 -5.52
C ASN A 96 -0.59 12.87 -4.29
N ARG A 97 -0.58 11.73 -3.59
CA ARG A 97 -1.45 11.49 -2.43
C ARG A 97 -0.77 11.78 -1.09
N TYR A 98 0.56 11.81 -1.08
CA TYR A 98 1.32 11.86 0.16
C TYR A 98 2.42 12.92 0.12
N ASP A 99 3.44 12.74 -0.72
CA ASP A 99 4.63 13.58 -0.74
C ASP A 99 4.33 15.04 -1.11
N VAL A 100 3.54 15.25 -2.16
CA VAL A 100 3.15 16.61 -2.60
C VAL A 100 2.38 17.35 -1.50
N PRO A 101 1.29 16.79 -0.92
CA PRO A 101 0.61 17.41 0.22
C PRO A 101 1.50 17.64 1.45
N LEU A 102 2.38 16.69 1.79
CA LEU A 102 3.25 16.82 2.97
C LEU A 102 4.27 17.95 2.78
N LEU A 103 4.88 18.05 1.60
CA LEU A 103 5.79 19.14 1.26
C LEU A 103 5.08 20.50 1.27
N GLN A 104 3.83 20.57 0.78
CA GLN A 104 3.00 21.77 0.88
C GLN A 104 2.79 22.19 2.34
N GLU A 105 2.41 21.26 3.21
CA GLU A 105 2.19 21.54 4.63
C GLU A 105 3.47 22.05 5.31
N GLU A 106 4.64 21.48 5.00
CA GLU A 106 5.92 21.95 5.54
C GLU A 106 6.29 23.37 5.07
N PHE A 107 6.09 23.68 3.79
CA PHE A 107 6.27 25.04 3.28
C PHE A 107 5.30 26.03 3.96
N TYR A 108 4.02 25.66 4.12
CA TYR A 108 3.04 26.50 4.78
C TYR A 108 3.39 26.77 6.25
N ARG A 109 3.95 25.79 6.99
CA ARG A 109 4.40 25.96 8.38
C ARG A 109 5.46 27.06 8.53
N VAL A 110 6.29 27.25 7.52
CA VAL A 110 7.36 28.25 7.52
C VAL A 110 6.99 29.52 6.74
N GLY A 111 5.71 29.67 6.38
CA GLY A 111 5.18 30.86 5.73
C GLY A 111 5.48 30.98 4.24
N ILE A 112 5.90 29.89 3.58
CA ILE A 112 6.11 29.84 2.13
C ILE A 112 4.85 29.26 1.48
N PHE A 113 4.22 30.02 0.60
CA PHE A 113 3.06 29.52 -0.14
C PHE A 113 3.51 28.68 -1.34
N PHE A 114 3.42 27.35 -1.21
CA PHE A 114 3.77 26.41 -2.28
C PHE A 114 2.55 26.03 -3.13
N ASP A 115 2.30 26.84 -4.16
CA ASP A 115 1.20 26.65 -5.09
C ASP A 115 1.49 25.50 -6.09
N THR A 116 0.63 24.49 -6.07
CA THR A 116 0.67 23.35 -7.00
C THR A 116 -0.42 23.42 -8.07
N THR A 117 -1.30 24.43 -8.05
CA THR A 117 -2.46 24.51 -8.95
C THR A 117 -2.08 24.66 -10.43
N ASN A 118 -0.94 25.30 -10.69
CA ASN A 118 -0.41 25.54 -12.04
C ASN A 118 0.72 24.57 -12.43
N ARG A 119 0.97 23.54 -11.63
CA ARG A 119 2.00 22.52 -11.87
C ARG A 119 1.35 21.23 -12.33
N ARG A 120 2.01 20.51 -13.24
CA ARG A 120 1.64 19.12 -13.52
C ARG A 120 2.17 18.24 -12.39
N LEU A 121 1.35 17.30 -11.93
CA LEU A 121 1.70 16.31 -10.94
C LEU A 121 1.75 14.93 -11.61
N ILE A 122 2.95 14.38 -11.79
CA ILE A 122 3.19 13.11 -12.49
C ILE A 122 3.48 12.01 -11.48
N ASP A 123 2.59 11.02 -11.41
CA ASP A 123 2.72 9.91 -10.46
C ASP A 123 3.00 8.60 -11.21
N ALA A 124 4.23 8.09 -11.06
CA ALA A 124 4.68 6.87 -11.70
C ALA A 124 3.90 5.62 -11.22
N GLN A 125 3.45 5.60 -9.96
CA GLN A 125 2.60 4.50 -9.46
C GLN A 125 1.24 4.53 -10.15
N HIS A 126 0.66 5.72 -10.31
CA HIS A 126 -0.62 5.86 -11.00
C HIS A 126 -0.52 5.35 -12.44
N ILE A 127 0.55 5.72 -13.15
CA ILE A 127 0.83 5.22 -14.50
C ILE A 127 0.95 3.69 -14.49
N PHE A 128 1.75 3.12 -13.58
CA PHE A 128 1.93 1.67 -13.46
C PHE A 128 0.58 0.95 -13.27
N TYR A 129 -0.27 1.42 -12.36
CA TYR A 129 -1.57 0.78 -12.12
C TYR A 129 -2.57 0.92 -13.28
N GLN A 130 -2.49 2.00 -14.07
CA GLN A 130 -3.33 2.16 -15.27
C GLN A 130 -2.84 1.28 -16.42
N MET A 131 -1.52 1.15 -16.58
CA MET A 131 -0.91 0.46 -17.71
C MET A 131 -0.72 -1.05 -17.49
N GLU A 132 -0.70 -1.51 -16.23
CA GLU A 132 -0.57 -2.93 -15.86
C GLU A 132 -1.85 -3.46 -15.17
N PRO A 133 -2.95 -3.65 -15.92
CA PRO A 133 -4.24 -4.04 -15.35
C PRO A 133 -4.24 -5.48 -14.84
N ARG A 134 -4.82 -5.69 -13.66
CA ARG A 134 -4.96 -7.01 -13.01
C ARG A 134 -6.22 -7.75 -13.47
N THR A 135 -6.34 -7.98 -14.77
CA THR A 135 -7.50 -8.66 -15.40
C THR A 135 -7.10 -9.99 -16.03
N LEU A 136 -8.06 -10.90 -16.23
CA LEU A 136 -7.81 -12.19 -16.88
C LEU A 136 -7.25 -12.02 -18.29
N SER A 137 -7.77 -11.08 -19.09
CA SER A 137 -7.29 -10.81 -20.44
C SER A 137 -5.83 -10.32 -20.45
N ALA A 138 -5.47 -9.44 -19.52
CA ALA A 138 -4.09 -8.97 -19.38
C ALA A 138 -3.14 -10.10 -18.94
N ALA A 139 -3.57 -10.93 -17.98
CA ALA A 139 -2.82 -12.11 -17.55
C ALA A 139 -2.64 -13.13 -18.68
N LEU A 140 -3.68 -13.37 -19.48
CA LEU A 140 -3.64 -14.29 -20.62
C LEU A 140 -2.64 -13.80 -21.67
N LYS A 141 -2.65 -12.51 -21.98
CA LYS A 141 -1.69 -11.90 -22.89
C LYS A 141 -0.26 -12.02 -22.36
N PHE A 142 -0.05 -11.71 -21.08
CA PHE A 142 1.27 -11.72 -20.46
C PHE A 142 1.87 -13.13 -20.34
N TYR A 143 1.12 -14.09 -19.79
CA TYR A 143 1.62 -15.43 -19.48
C TYR A 143 1.52 -16.43 -20.65
N ALA A 144 0.56 -16.22 -21.57
CA ALA A 144 0.31 -17.15 -22.67
C ALA A 144 0.46 -16.53 -24.06
N GLY A 145 0.64 -15.22 -24.18
CA GLY A 145 0.75 -14.54 -25.47
C GLY A 145 -0.53 -14.58 -26.30
N LYS A 146 -1.70 -14.76 -25.66
CA LYS A 146 -3.00 -14.90 -26.33
C LYS A 146 -3.90 -13.70 -26.05
N GLU A 147 -4.71 -13.33 -27.04
CA GLU A 147 -5.80 -12.38 -26.86
C GLU A 147 -7.06 -13.11 -26.40
N MET A 148 -7.87 -12.43 -25.58
CA MET A 148 -9.11 -13.01 -25.05
C MET A 148 -10.24 -12.89 -26.07
N THR A 149 -10.89 -14.01 -26.39
CA THR A 149 -12.07 -14.08 -27.26
C THR A 149 -13.27 -14.56 -26.45
N ASP A 150 -14.48 -14.10 -26.78
CA ASP A 150 -15.72 -14.49 -26.09
C ASP A 150 -15.69 -14.25 -24.56
N ALA A 151 -15.12 -13.11 -24.14
CA ALA A 151 -15.05 -12.73 -22.73
C ALA A 151 -16.45 -12.74 -22.09
N HIS A 152 -16.52 -13.17 -20.82
CA HIS A 152 -17.74 -13.35 -20.04
C HIS A 152 -18.60 -14.59 -20.41
N ASP A 153 -18.11 -15.46 -21.29
CA ASP A 153 -18.53 -16.86 -21.31
C ASP A 153 -17.73 -17.67 -20.28
N ALA A 154 -18.43 -18.41 -19.41
CA ALA A 154 -17.81 -19.09 -18.28
C ALA A 154 -16.78 -20.16 -18.73
N LEU A 155 -17.02 -20.87 -19.84
CA LEU A 155 -16.09 -21.90 -20.30
C LEU A 155 -14.88 -21.27 -21.00
N ALA A 156 -15.09 -20.19 -21.76
CA ALA A 156 -14.01 -19.41 -22.35
C ALA A 156 -13.07 -18.84 -21.27
N ASP A 157 -13.62 -18.26 -20.20
CA ASP A 157 -12.86 -17.72 -19.08
C ASP A 157 -12.07 -18.81 -18.33
N VAL A 158 -12.66 -20.00 -18.13
CA VAL A 158 -11.94 -21.14 -17.53
C VAL A 158 -10.79 -21.61 -18.43
N ARG A 159 -10.99 -21.68 -19.74
CA ARG A 159 -9.91 -22.06 -20.69
C ARG A 159 -8.77 -21.05 -20.67
N ALA A 160 -9.09 -19.76 -20.70
CA ALA A 160 -8.11 -18.69 -20.55
C ALA A 160 -7.36 -18.81 -19.22
N THR A 161 -8.06 -19.09 -18.12
CA THR A 161 -7.48 -19.28 -16.79
C THR A 161 -6.51 -20.48 -16.77
N VAL A 162 -6.85 -21.59 -17.42
CA VAL A 162 -5.95 -22.76 -17.54
C VAL A 162 -4.66 -22.38 -18.29
N ASP A 163 -4.76 -21.61 -19.36
CA ASP A 163 -3.60 -21.14 -20.11
C ASP A 163 -2.73 -20.18 -19.30
N VAL A 164 -3.36 -19.24 -18.56
CA VAL A 164 -2.67 -18.37 -17.61
C VAL A 164 -1.93 -19.19 -16.57
N PHE A 165 -2.60 -20.15 -15.93
CA PHE A 165 -2.00 -20.97 -14.88
C PHE A 165 -0.79 -21.76 -15.39
N LYS A 166 -0.89 -22.40 -16.56
CA LYS A 166 0.26 -23.08 -17.20
C LYS A 166 1.40 -22.11 -17.49
N GLY A 167 1.08 -20.90 -17.96
CA GLY A 167 2.05 -19.85 -18.22
C GLY A 167 2.75 -19.39 -16.93
N GLN A 168 2.01 -19.22 -15.83
CA GLN A 168 2.54 -18.89 -14.51
C GLN A 168 3.49 -19.97 -13.99
N LEU A 169 3.08 -21.24 -14.01
CA LEU A 169 3.94 -22.37 -13.59
C LEU A 169 5.26 -22.40 -14.37
N LYS A 170 5.22 -22.10 -15.67
CA LYS A 170 6.43 -21.99 -16.51
C LYS A 170 7.26 -20.75 -16.17
N HIS A 171 6.61 -19.60 -16.04
CA HIS A 171 7.26 -18.31 -15.82
C HIS A 171 7.99 -18.26 -14.46
N TYR A 172 7.39 -18.87 -13.44
CA TYR A 172 7.92 -18.90 -12.07
C TYR A 172 8.55 -20.24 -11.67
N ALA A 173 8.90 -21.08 -12.64
CA ALA A 173 9.52 -22.37 -12.37
C ALA A 173 10.83 -22.18 -11.58
N GLY A 174 10.90 -22.77 -10.39
CA GLY A 174 12.05 -22.65 -9.48
C GLY A 174 12.16 -21.31 -8.75
N ALA A 175 11.18 -20.43 -8.87
CA ALA A 175 11.16 -19.18 -8.12
C ALA A 175 10.94 -19.43 -6.62
N THR A 176 11.65 -18.67 -5.80
CA THR A 176 11.39 -18.54 -4.37
C THR A 176 10.64 -17.23 -4.08
N PHE A 177 9.96 -17.18 -2.94
CA PHE A 177 9.24 -16.00 -2.48
C PHE A 177 9.49 -15.80 -0.98
N GLU A 178 9.91 -14.60 -0.59
CA GLU A 178 10.06 -14.23 0.82
C GLU A 178 8.75 -13.60 1.31
N LYS A 179 8.15 -14.22 2.33
CA LYS A 179 6.95 -13.70 3.01
C LYS A 179 7.33 -12.53 3.91
N ASP A 180 6.35 -11.69 4.26
CA ASP A 180 6.53 -10.51 5.14
C ASP A 180 7.22 -10.82 6.49
N ASN A 181 7.16 -12.07 6.95
CA ASN A 181 7.82 -12.54 8.18
C ASN A 181 9.25 -13.08 7.97
N GLY A 182 9.83 -12.86 6.79
CA GLY A 182 11.16 -13.34 6.38
C GLY A 182 11.23 -14.83 6.00
N THR A 183 10.10 -15.55 6.01
CA THR A 183 10.09 -16.97 5.60
C THR A 183 10.17 -17.09 4.09
N ILE A 184 11.18 -17.80 3.58
CA ILE A 184 11.32 -18.11 2.16
C ILE A 184 10.56 -19.40 1.82
N VAL A 185 9.74 -19.36 0.78
CA VAL A 185 8.99 -20.51 0.24
C VAL A 185 9.31 -20.73 -1.24
N SER A 186 9.01 -21.92 -1.76
CA SER A 186 9.13 -22.28 -3.18
C SER A 186 7.74 -22.60 -3.74
N PRO A 187 6.92 -21.60 -4.12
CA PRO A 187 5.49 -21.81 -4.36
C PRO A 187 5.14 -22.75 -5.51
N PHE A 188 6.05 -22.92 -6.47
CA PHE A 188 5.76 -23.55 -7.76
C PHE A 188 6.46 -24.91 -7.94
N GLU A 189 6.75 -25.62 -6.84
CA GLU A 189 7.39 -26.94 -6.87
C GLU A 189 6.39 -28.11 -6.88
N SER A 190 5.19 -27.91 -6.35
CA SER A 190 4.12 -28.91 -6.31
C SER A 190 2.75 -28.23 -6.26
N MET A 191 1.68 -28.98 -6.57
CA MET A 191 0.32 -28.43 -6.47
C MET A 191 -0.08 -28.10 -5.03
N ASP A 192 0.46 -28.81 -4.04
CA ASP A 192 0.22 -28.50 -2.62
C ASP A 192 0.89 -27.17 -2.25
N ALA A 193 2.14 -26.95 -2.69
CA ALA A 193 2.84 -25.67 -2.49
C ALA A 193 2.11 -24.50 -3.17
N VAL A 194 1.60 -24.71 -4.39
CA VAL A 194 0.79 -23.71 -5.09
C VAL A 194 -0.50 -23.42 -4.33
N ALA A 195 -1.20 -24.46 -3.85
CA ALA A 195 -2.43 -24.30 -3.07
C ALA A 195 -2.17 -23.53 -1.78
N ASP A 196 -1.09 -23.86 -1.07
CA ASP A 196 -0.67 -23.16 0.15
C ASP A 196 -0.28 -21.70 -0.11
N PHE A 197 0.36 -21.41 -1.25
CA PHE A 197 0.70 -20.05 -1.64
C PHE A 197 -0.53 -19.18 -1.95
N CYS A 198 -1.61 -19.80 -2.43
CA CYS A 198 -2.88 -19.12 -2.70
C CYS A 198 -3.74 -18.90 -1.45
N LYS A 199 -3.41 -19.51 -0.30
CA LYS A 199 -4.19 -19.37 0.93
C LYS A 199 -4.02 -17.98 1.54
N ASP A 200 -5.14 -17.43 2.00
CA ASP A 200 -5.18 -16.20 2.79
C ASP A 200 -5.64 -16.51 4.22
N ASP A 201 -4.71 -16.98 5.06
CA ASP A 201 -5.00 -17.42 6.44
C ASP A 201 -5.34 -16.27 7.41
N ARG A 202 -5.32 -15.02 6.92
CA ARG A 202 -5.66 -13.83 7.70
C ARG A 202 -7.16 -13.77 8.01
N PHE A 203 -7.99 -14.39 7.17
CA PHE A 203 -9.45 -14.34 7.30
C PHE A 203 -10.03 -15.71 7.63
N LEU A 204 -11.13 -15.72 8.37
CA LEU A 204 -11.81 -16.95 8.77
C LEU A 204 -13.00 -17.30 7.87
N ASP A 205 -13.41 -16.37 7.00
CA ASP A 205 -14.53 -16.52 6.08
C ASP A 205 -14.25 -15.86 4.73
N ALA A 206 -14.93 -16.31 3.68
CA ALA A 206 -14.76 -15.83 2.31
C ALA A 206 -15.13 -14.35 2.13
N THR A 207 -16.02 -13.81 2.99
CA THR A 207 -16.44 -12.40 2.95
C THR A 207 -15.61 -11.49 3.84
N ARG A 208 -14.53 -12.01 4.43
CA ARG A 208 -13.56 -11.28 5.26
C ARG A 208 -14.21 -10.50 6.40
N ARG A 209 -15.30 -11.02 6.96
CA ARG A 209 -16.02 -10.41 8.10
C ARG A 209 -15.36 -10.78 9.43
N LEU A 210 -14.69 -11.91 9.48
CA LEU A 210 -13.93 -12.41 10.61
C LEU A 210 -12.47 -12.58 10.19
N LYS A 211 -11.55 -12.13 11.04
CA LYS A 211 -10.12 -12.28 10.83
C LYS A 211 -9.47 -13.02 11.98
N ARG A 212 -8.33 -13.64 11.71
CA ARG A 212 -7.51 -14.31 12.71
C ARG A 212 -6.67 -13.28 13.47
N GLY A 213 -6.79 -13.28 14.79
CA GLY A 213 -5.92 -12.52 15.69
C GLY A 213 -4.53 -13.14 15.81
N PRO A 214 -3.57 -12.45 16.46
CA PRO A 214 -2.18 -12.91 16.57
C PRO A 214 -2.02 -14.30 17.22
N ASP A 215 -2.91 -14.64 18.15
CA ASP A 215 -2.96 -15.90 18.89
C ASP A 215 -3.95 -16.91 18.29
N GLY A 216 -4.48 -16.63 17.09
CA GLY A 216 -5.54 -17.43 16.46
C GLY A 216 -6.95 -16.99 16.84
N THR A 217 -7.12 -16.07 17.80
CA THR A 217 -8.44 -15.61 18.28
C THR A 217 -9.28 -15.02 17.14
N PRO A 218 -10.55 -15.45 16.95
CA PRO A 218 -11.44 -14.81 15.99
C PRO A 218 -11.76 -13.36 16.36
N LEU A 219 -11.44 -12.43 15.46
CA LEU A 219 -11.73 -11.00 15.60
C LEU A 219 -12.75 -10.57 14.55
N PHE A 220 -13.60 -9.61 14.91
CA PHE A 220 -14.39 -8.92 13.89
C PHE A 220 -13.49 -8.10 12.97
N ASN A 221 -13.84 -8.06 11.68
CA ASN A 221 -13.18 -7.23 10.67
C ASN A 221 -14.15 -6.22 10.04
N PHE A 222 -15.26 -5.92 10.71
CA PHE A 222 -16.27 -4.96 10.24
C PHE A 222 -16.98 -4.23 11.38
N GLY A 223 -17.61 -3.10 11.02
CA GLY A 223 -18.49 -2.35 11.92
C GLY A 223 -17.79 -1.75 13.14
N LYS A 224 -18.59 -1.29 14.11
CA LYS A 224 -18.12 -0.66 15.36
C LYS A 224 -17.23 -1.55 16.25
N HIS A 225 -17.19 -2.85 15.94
CA HIS A 225 -16.45 -3.86 16.70
C HIS A 225 -15.24 -4.41 15.94
N ALA A 226 -14.88 -3.83 14.79
CA ALA A 226 -13.68 -4.22 14.05
C ALA A 226 -12.44 -4.24 14.97
N GLY A 227 -11.65 -5.31 14.88
CA GLY A 227 -10.48 -5.58 15.71
C GLY A 227 -10.79 -6.24 17.07
N LYS A 228 -12.05 -6.35 17.49
CA LYS A 228 -12.40 -6.92 18.80
C LYS A 228 -12.64 -8.43 18.73
N PRO A 229 -12.31 -9.20 19.79
CA PRO A 229 -12.63 -10.62 19.88
C PRO A 229 -14.14 -10.87 19.79
N VAL A 230 -14.52 -11.82 18.93
CA VAL A 230 -15.93 -12.15 18.68
C VAL A 230 -16.61 -12.63 19.96
N ALA A 231 -15.96 -13.55 20.68
CA ALA A 231 -16.47 -14.11 21.93
C ALA A 231 -16.70 -13.03 23.01
N GLU A 232 -15.80 -12.07 23.15
CA GLU A 232 -15.95 -10.97 24.11
C GLU A 232 -17.13 -10.06 23.77
N VAL A 233 -17.30 -9.73 22.49
CA VAL A 233 -18.42 -8.90 22.05
C VAL A 233 -19.73 -9.60 22.33
N PHE A 234 -19.84 -10.91 22.11
CA PHE A 234 -21.06 -11.65 22.44
C PHE A 234 -21.30 -11.81 23.94
N ALA A 235 -20.26 -11.85 24.76
CA ALA A 235 -20.41 -11.81 26.21
C ALA A 235 -20.96 -10.45 26.70
N LYS A 236 -20.49 -9.34 26.11
CA LYS A 236 -20.87 -7.97 26.50
C LYS A 236 -22.17 -7.49 25.86
N GLU A 237 -22.44 -7.89 24.62
CA GLU A 237 -23.58 -7.49 23.80
C GLU A 237 -24.22 -8.72 23.12
N PRO A 238 -24.92 -9.62 23.86
CA PRO A 238 -25.48 -10.85 23.30
C PRO A 238 -26.47 -10.63 22.15
N SER A 239 -27.14 -9.47 22.11
CA SER A 239 -28.03 -9.07 21.02
C SER A 239 -27.29 -8.92 19.67
N TYR A 240 -25.97 -8.71 19.70
CA TYR A 240 -25.17 -8.56 18.48
C TYR A 240 -25.09 -9.87 17.69
N LEU A 241 -25.01 -11.03 18.35
CA LEU A 241 -25.11 -12.33 17.68
C LEU A 241 -26.43 -12.45 16.93
N LYS A 242 -27.54 -12.17 17.61
CA LYS A 242 -28.88 -12.22 16.99
C LYS A 242 -28.95 -11.29 15.77
N TRP A 243 -28.42 -10.08 15.89
CA TRP A 243 -28.35 -9.15 14.77
C TRP A 243 -27.55 -9.72 13.58
N ILE A 244 -26.41 -10.39 13.80
CA ILE A 244 -25.64 -11.04 12.73
C ILE A 244 -26.48 -12.15 12.06
N LEU A 245 -27.16 -12.98 12.85
CA LEU A 245 -27.96 -14.08 12.34
C LEU A 245 -29.18 -13.60 11.52
N ASP A 246 -29.78 -12.48 11.92
CA ASP A 246 -30.95 -11.89 11.26
C ASP A 246 -30.59 -11.05 10.02
N LYS A 247 -29.32 -10.63 9.88
CA LYS A 247 -28.85 -9.81 8.77
C LYS A 247 -28.29 -10.62 7.61
N ASP A 248 -28.00 -9.92 6.52
CA ASP A 248 -27.48 -10.46 5.28
C ASP A 248 -25.97 -10.76 5.38
N PHE A 249 -25.64 -11.72 6.25
CA PHE A 249 -24.34 -12.36 6.33
C PHE A 249 -24.40 -13.73 5.67
N THR A 250 -23.27 -14.19 5.14
CA THR A 250 -23.18 -15.53 4.56
C THR A 250 -23.44 -16.60 5.62
N THR A 251 -23.92 -17.76 5.17
CA THR A 251 -24.12 -18.93 6.04
C THR A 251 -22.83 -19.32 6.76
N GLU A 252 -21.67 -19.20 6.09
CA GLU A 252 -20.36 -19.45 6.70
C GLU A 252 -20.10 -18.53 7.89
N VAL A 253 -20.28 -17.21 7.73
CA VAL A 253 -20.11 -16.26 8.83
C VAL A 253 -21.07 -16.59 9.98
N LYS A 254 -22.34 -16.88 9.66
CA LYS A 254 -23.36 -17.24 10.67
C LYS A 254 -22.96 -18.52 11.44
N ALA A 255 -22.51 -19.55 10.74
CA ALA A 255 -22.06 -20.79 11.35
C ALA A 255 -20.83 -20.58 12.24
N LEU A 256 -19.84 -19.81 11.78
CA LEU A 256 -18.63 -19.49 12.56
C LEU A 256 -18.97 -18.74 13.85
N VAL A 257 -19.79 -17.69 13.77
CA VAL A 257 -20.14 -16.93 14.99
C VAL A 257 -20.98 -17.74 15.97
N GLN A 258 -21.80 -18.68 15.48
CA GLN A 258 -22.54 -19.60 16.33
C GLN A 258 -21.60 -20.57 17.05
N ALA A 259 -20.68 -21.20 16.32
CA ALA A 259 -19.67 -22.10 16.91
C ALA A 259 -18.83 -21.39 17.98
N ILE A 260 -18.40 -20.15 17.71
CA ILE A 260 -17.65 -19.33 18.68
C ILE A 260 -18.49 -19.03 19.93
N ASP A 261 -19.79 -18.74 19.77
CA ASP A 261 -20.68 -18.48 20.91
C ASP A 261 -20.99 -19.76 21.72
N GLU A 262 -21.09 -20.91 21.07
CA GLU A 262 -21.25 -22.23 21.72
C GLU A 262 -20.01 -22.57 22.55
N GLU A 263 -18.82 -22.52 21.94
CA GLU A 263 -17.55 -22.75 22.61
C GLU A 263 -17.38 -21.82 23.81
N ARG A 264 -17.65 -20.53 23.63
CA ARG A 264 -17.63 -19.52 24.72
C ARG A 264 -18.56 -19.88 25.87
N ARG A 265 -19.71 -20.47 25.59
CA ARG A 265 -20.71 -20.89 26.61
C ARG A 265 -20.37 -22.26 27.21
N GLY A 266 -19.31 -22.92 26.76
CA GLY A 266 -18.92 -24.26 27.17
C GLY A 266 -19.91 -25.33 26.69
N ARG A 267 -20.47 -25.16 25.49
CA ARG A 267 -21.42 -26.08 24.86
C ARG A 267 -20.82 -26.78 23.65
#